data_AF-A0A0B1SFF2-F1
#
_entry.id   AF-A0A0B1SFF2-F1
#
_cell.length_a   1.000
_cell.length_b   1.000
_cell.length_c   1.000
_cell.angle_alpha   90.00
_cell.angle_beta   90.00
_cell.angle_gamma   90.00
#
_symmetry.space_group_name_H-M   'P 1'
#
loop_
_entity.id
_entity.type
_entity.pdbx_description
1 polymer ?
#
loop_
_entity_poly.entity_id
_entity_poly.type
_entity_poly.pdbx_seq_one_letter_code
_entity_poly.pdbx_strand_id
1 'polypeptide(L)'
;MDTDRVVNLPGLTFEINFNQYSGYLNGSSTHQLHYWLVESQNSPSTAPLLLWLNGGPGSSSIWGMLTENGPFRPNKDGKDAL
;
A
#
# COMPACT_ATOMS: atom_id res chain seq x y z
N MET A 1 4.86 14.05 2.49
CA MET A 1 5.35 12.74 2.00
C MET A 1 6.08 12.02 3.11
N ASP A 2 7.10 12.62 3.74
CA ASP A 2 7.75 11.99 4.92
C ASP A 2 6.80 11.73 6.09
N THR A 3 5.76 12.57 6.25
CA THR A 3 4.70 12.40 7.25
C THR A 3 3.90 11.12 7.10
N ASP A 4 3.78 10.62 5.86
CA ASP A 4 2.94 9.47 5.52
C ASP A 4 3.77 8.19 5.46
N ARG A 5 5.10 8.29 5.66
CA ARG A 5 6.02 7.17 5.52
C ARG A 5 5.74 6.12 6.59
N VAL A 6 5.49 4.89 6.16
CA VAL A 6 5.34 3.75 7.04
C VAL A 6 6.73 3.20 7.35
N VAL A 7 7.26 3.55 8.53
CA VAL A 7 8.59 3.14 8.97
C VAL A 7 8.59 1.70 9.51
N ASN A 8 7.57 1.36 10.32
CA ASN A 8 7.39 0.04 10.89
C ASN A 8 5.99 -0.47 10.56
N LEU A 9 5.90 -1.59 9.85
CA LEU A 9 4.64 -2.27 9.57
C LEU A 9 4.50 -3.50 10.49
N PRO A 10 3.55 -3.51 11.44
CA PRO A 10 3.35 -4.65 12.31
C PRO A 10 3.05 -5.94 11.54
N GLY A 11 3.56 -7.07 12.02
CA GLY A 11 3.39 -8.38 11.40
C GLY A 11 4.37 -8.67 10.26
N LEU A 12 5.18 -7.71 9.83
CA LEU A 12 6.24 -7.95 8.85
C LEU A 12 7.39 -8.74 9.52
N THR A 13 7.68 -9.93 9.02
CA THR A 13 8.72 -10.82 9.60
C THR A 13 10.04 -10.79 8.82
N PHE A 14 10.18 -9.88 7.86
CA PHE A 14 11.35 -9.76 6.98
C PHE A 14 11.68 -8.29 6.71
N GLU A 15 12.91 -8.02 6.27
CA GLU A 15 13.32 -6.67 5.89
C GLU A 15 12.87 -6.34 4.46
N ILE A 16 12.27 -5.17 4.28
CA ILE A 16 11.90 -4.63 2.96
C ILE A 16 13.02 -3.72 2.44
N ASN A 17 13.20 -3.72 1.11
CA ASN A 17 14.19 -2.88 0.42
C ASN A 17 13.57 -1.69 -0.33
N PHE A 18 12.30 -1.38 -0.05
CA PHE A 18 11.54 -0.31 -0.68
C PHE A 18 10.83 0.54 0.37
N ASN A 19 10.55 1.80 0.04
CA ASN A 19 9.72 2.64 0.91
C ASN A 19 8.23 2.40 0.63
N GLN A 20 7.43 2.68 1.64
CA GLN A 20 5.98 2.68 1.55
C GLN A 20 5.40 3.86 2.34
N TYR A 21 4.25 4.32 1.88
CA TYR A 21 3.56 5.49 2.41
C TYR A 21 2.06 5.21 2.48
N SER A 22 1.42 5.63 3.56
CA SER A 22 -0.02 5.48 3.77
C SER A 22 -0.58 6.81 4.27
N GLY A 23 -1.56 7.35 3.55
CA GLY A 23 -2.08 8.69 3.82
C GLY A 23 -3.36 8.97 3.07
N TYR A 24 -3.65 10.25 2.86
CA TYR A 24 -4.89 10.69 2.20
C TYR A 24 -4.61 11.67 1.04
N LEU A 25 -5.32 11.46 -0.06
CA LEU A 25 -5.37 12.36 -1.22
C LEU A 25 -6.70 13.11 -1.24
N ASN A 26 -6.67 14.38 -1.62
CA ASN A 26 -7.89 15.17 -1.82
C ASN A 26 -8.64 14.67 -3.06
N GLY A 27 -9.78 14.00 -2.86
CA GLY A 27 -10.66 13.58 -3.96
C GLY A 27 -11.70 14.64 -4.34
N SER A 28 -12.16 15.41 -3.36
CA SER A 28 -13.00 16.61 -3.55
C SER A 28 -12.83 17.55 -2.34
N SER A 29 -13.61 18.64 -2.28
CA SER A 29 -13.60 19.56 -1.12
C SER A 29 -14.01 18.91 0.20
N THR A 30 -14.76 17.80 0.15
CA THR A 30 -15.29 17.10 1.33
C THR A 30 -14.83 15.65 1.45
N HIS A 31 -14.14 15.11 0.44
CA HIS A 31 -13.73 13.71 0.41
C HIS A 31 -12.22 13.56 0.35
N GLN A 32 -11.72 12.73 1.27
CA GLN A 32 -10.34 12.27 1.34
C GLN A 32 -10.29 10.80 0.93
N LEU A 33 -9.41 10.47 -0.02
CA LEU A 33 -9.20 9.12 -0.50
C LEU A 33 -7.95 8.56 0.19
N HIS A 34 -8.12 7.49 0.96
CA HIS A 34 -6.99 6.77 1.53
C HIS A 34 -6.15 6.16 0.39
N TYR A 35 -4.82 6.31 0.48
CA TYR A 35 -3.88 5.64 -0.41
C TYR A 35 -2.86 4.84 0.39
N TRP A 36 -2.35 3.77 -0.21
CA TRP A 36 -1.13 3.10 0.23
C TRP A 36 -0.22 2.92 -0.97
N LEU A 37 0.85 3.71 -1.03
CA LEU A 37 1.87 3.65 -2.06
C LEU A 37 3.01 2.73 -1.60
N VAL A 38 3.43 1.85 -2.49
CA VAL A 38 4.63 1.04 -2.33
C VAL A 38 5.56 1.39 -3.49
N GLU A 39 6.78 1.83 -3.20
CA GLU A 39 7.77 2.13 -4.22
C GLU A 39 8.27 0.85 -4.91
N SER A 40 8.76 1.00 -6.15
CA SER A 40 9.40 -0.12 -6.85
C SER A 40 10.60 -0.65 -6.06
N GLN A 41 10.71 -1.99 -6.01
CA GLN A 41 11.90 -2.66 -5.45
C GLN A 41 13.16 -2.42 -6.29
N ASN A 42 12.99 -2.01 -7.55
CA ASN A 42 14.08 -1.77 -8.50
C ASN A 42 13.96 -0.36 -9.08
N SER A 43 14.97 0.47 -8.82
CA SER A 43 15.09 1.84 -9.37
C SER A 43 13.82 2.69 -9.20
N PRO A 44 13.36 2.96 -7.96
CA PRO A 44 12.09 3.64 -7.70
C PRO A 44 11.98 5.04 -8.28
N SER A 45 13.09 5.75 -8.47
CA SER A 45 13.11 7.09 -9.08
C SER A 45 12.80 7.10 -10.58
N THR A 46 12.94 5.97 -11.27
CA THR A 46 12.71 5.84 -12.72
C THR A 46 11.60 4.86 -13.09
N ALA A 47 11.15 4.06 -12.13
CA ALA A 47 10.06 3.12 -12.33
C ALA A 47 8.74 3.87 -12.61
N PRO A 48 7.84 3.30 -13.44
CA PRO A 48 6.54 3.91 -13.69
C PRO A 48 5.66 3.88 -12.44
N LEU A 49 4.83 4.92 -12.28
CA LEU A 49 3.77 4.93 -11.29
C LEU A 49 2.56 4.14 -11.80
N LEU A 50 2.15 3.12 -11.06
CA LEU A 50 0.96 2.31 -11.36
C LEU A 50 -0.13 2.59 -10.34
N LEU A 51 -1.31 2.99 -10.82
CA LEU A 51 -2.52 3.11 -10.00
C LEU A 51 -3.32 1.80 -10.08
N TRP A 52 -3.61 1.20 -8.93
CA TRP A 52 -4.46 0.02 -8.82
C TRP A 52 -5.78 0.38 -8.13
N LEU A 53 -6.90 0.01 -8.75
CA LEU A 53 -8.24 0.24 -8.21
C LEU A 53 -9.03 -1.06 -8.26
N ASN A 54 -9.47 -1.53 -7.09
CA ASN A 54 -10.45 -2.61 -7.03
C ASN A 54 -11.85 -2.11 -7.42
N GLY A 55 -12.65 -3.01 -8.00
CA GLY A 55 -14.01 -2.72 -8.46
C GLY A 55 -15.06 -2.77 -7.33
N GLY A 56 -16.30 -3.10 -7.69
CA GLY A 56 -17.44 -3.08 -6.76
C GLY A 56 -18.68 -2.56 -7.46
N PRO A 57 -19.37 -1.54 -6.90
CA PRO A 57 -18.81 -0.38 -6.19
C PRO A 57 -18.63 -0.52 -4.67
N GLY A 58 -17.68 0.22 -4.10
CA GLY A 58 -17.47 0.37 -2.65
C GLY A 58 -16.41 -0.53 -2.02
N SER A 59 -15.79 -1.44 -2.78
CA SER A 59 -14.71 -2.29 -2.27
C SER A 59 -13.40 -1.53 -2.12
N SER A 60 -12.60 -1.91 -1.13
CA SER A 60 -11.29 -1.30 -0.89
C SER A 60 -10.22 -1.83 -1.82
N SER A 61 -9.37 -0.94 -2.33
CA SER A 61 -8.18 -1.33 -3.11
C SER A 61 -7.06 -1.94 -2.26
N ILE A 62 -7.16 -1.83 -0.93
CA ILE A 62 -6.27 -2.54 0.00
C ILE A 62 -6.47 -4.06 -0.10
N TRP A 63 -7.63 -4.52 -0.58
CA TRP A 63 -7.84 -5.93 -0.89
C TRP A 63 -6.86 -6.44 -1.97
N GLY A 64 -6.70 -5.70 -3.07
CA GLY A 64 -5.73 -6.03 -4.11
C GLY A 64 -4.29 -6.00 -3.62
N MET A 65 -3.96 -4.99 -2.79
CA MET A 65 -2.66 -4.90 -2.15
C MET A 65 -2.33 -6.14 -1.30
N LEU A 66 -3.26 -6.61 -0.47
CA LEU A 66 -2.99 -7.66 0.51
C LEU A 66 -3.28 -9.08 0.02
N THR A 67 -4.07 -9.25 -1.05
CA THR A 67 -4.50 -10.59 -1.49
C THR A 67 -4.22 -10.90 -2.96
N GLU A 68 -3.91 -9.90 -3.79
CA GLU A 68 -3.74 -10.10 -5.24
C GLU A 68 -2.27 -9.91 -5.63
N ASN A 69 -1.79 -8.68 -5.77
CA ASN A 69 -0.50 -8.37 -6.39
C ASN A 69 0.42 -7.42 -5.59
N GLY A 70 0.04 -6.99 -4.39
CA GLY A 70 0.95 -6.19 -3.55
C GLY A 70 2.10 -7.02 -2.97
N PRO A 71 3.02 -6.38 -2.22
CA PRO A 71 4.24 -7.02 -1.72
C PRO A 71 4.03 -7.87 -0.47
N PHE A 72 2.88 -7.77 0.20
CA PHE A 72 2.61 -8.42 1.49
C PHE A 72 1.39 -9.35 1.38
N ARG A 73 1.45 -10.52 1.99
CA ARG A 73 0.32 -11.45 2.13
C ARG A 73 0.07 -11.75 3.60
N PRO A 74 -1.02 -11.23 4.20
CA PRO A 74 -1.40 -11.60 5.54
C PRO A 74 -1.63 -13.11 5.65
N ASN A 75 -1.13 -13.71 6.73
CA ASN A 75 -1.43 -15.09 7.08
C ASN A 75 -2.90 -15.25 7.47
N LYS A 76 -3.39 -16.49 7.45
CA LYS A 76 -4.80 -16.82 7.77
C LYS A 76 -5.26 -16.32 9.14
N ASP A 77 -4.35 -16.18 10.10
CA ASP A 77 -4.62 -15.68 11.44
C ASP A 77 -4.60 -14.15 11.55
N GLY A 78 -4.19 -13.45 10.48
CA GLY A 78 -4.10 -12.00 10.40
C GLY A 78 -3.04 -11.37 11.31
N LYS A 79 -2.09 -12.16 11.84
CA LYS A 79 -1.08 -11.67 12.79
C LYS A 79 0.19 -11.20 12.08
N ASP A 80 0.64 -12.01 11.14
CA ASP A 80 1.92 -11.82 10.45
C ASP A 80 1.68 -11.80 8.94
N ALA A 81 2.58 -11.19 8.19
CA ALA A 81 2.54 -11.13 6.72
C ALA A 81 3.84 -11.67 6.12
N LEU A 82 3.68 -12.51 5.10
CA LEU A 82 4.75 -12.99 4.23
C LEU A 82 4.99 -12.05 3.04
#